data_AF-A0A7U9SRM1-F1
#
_entry.id   AF-A0A7U9SRM1-F1
#
_cell.length_a   1.000
_cell.length_b   1.000
_cell.length_c   1.000
_cell.angle_alpha   90.00
_cell.angle_beta   90.00
_cell.angle_gamma   90.00
#
_symmetry.space_group_name_H-M   'P 1'
#
loop_
_entity.id
_entity.type
_entity.pdbx_description
1 polymer ?
#
loop_
_entity_poly.entity_id
_entity_poly.type
_entity_poly.pdbx_seq_one_letter_code
_entity_poly.pdbx_strand_id
1 'polypeptide(L)'
;MDLLYRRYTSPFSLLDVMIAGGRFGSFARFLLKKDAEEKNEAMMWEFFLHKVYGKSFAEFKEELAGGTGKEDVMSEAEKEKIVARSQSILDGFAPKG
;
A
#
# COMPACT_ATOMS: atom_id res chain seq x y z
N MET A 1 -16.86 -14.12 6.55
CA MET A 1 -18.13 -13.67 7.16
C MET A 1 -17.93 -12.56 8.19
N ASP A 2 -16.85 -12.56 8.96
CA ASP A 2 -16.57 -11.57 10.01
C ASP A 2 -16.70 -10.09 9.56
N LEU A 3 -16.16 -9.76 8.38
CA LEU A 3 -16.27 -8.44 7.75
C LEU A 3 -17.71 -7.91 7.62
N LEU A 4 -18.66 -8.79 7.34
CA LEU A 4 -20.07 -8.39 7.19
C LEU A 4 -20.73 -8.22 8.56
N TYR A 5 -20.47 -9.12 9.51
CA TYR A 5 -21.02 -9.03 10.86
C TYR A 5 -20.54 -7.81 11.62
N ARG A 6 -19.32 -7.34 11.37
CA ARG A 6 -18.80 -6.10 11.95
C ARG A 6 -19.49 -4.84 11.45
N ARG A 7 -20.05 -4.86 10.23
CA ARG A 7 -20.61 -3.67 9.56
C ARG A 7 -22.13 -3.69 9.43
N TYR A 8 -22.76 -4.88 9.49
CA TYR A 8 -24.18 -5.05 9.26
C TYR A 8 -24.81 -5.98 10.29
N THR A 9 -25.91 -5.54 10.88
CA THR A 9 -26.68 -6.29 11.89
C THR A 9 -27.32 -7.57 11.34
N SER A 10 -27.65 -7.62 10.04
CA SER A 10 -28.10 -8.83 9.35
C SER A 10 -27.36 -9.03 8.02
N PRO A 11 -26.21 -9.72 8.04
CA PRO A 11 -25.41 -9.99 6.84
C PRO A 11 -26.15 -10.78 5.77
N PHE A 12 -26.90 -11.81 6.16
CA PHE A 12 -27.53 -12.73 5.20
C PHE A 12 -28.69 -12.07 4.47
N SER A 13 -29.56 -11.34 5.18
CA SER A 13 -30.65 -10.60 4.52
C SER A 13 -30.14 -9.59 3.50
N LEU A 14 -29.01 -8.93 3.78
CA LEU A 14 -28.35 -8.02 2.84
C LEU A 14 -27.81 -8.78 1.61
N LEU A 15 -27.17 -9.92 1.83
CA LEU A 15 -26.63 -10.76 0.75
C LEU A 15 -27.75 -11.27 -0.16
N ASP A 16 -28.86 -11.74 0.41
CA ASP A 16 -30.00 -12.24 -0.35
C ASP A 16 -30.57 -11.18 -1.30
N VAL A 17 -30.70 -9.93 -0.83
CA VAL A 17 -31.15 -8.80 -1.65
C VAL A 17 -30.13 -8.48 -2.76
N MET A 18 -28.83 -8.54 -2.46
CA MET A 18 -27.78 -8.28 -3.45
C MET A 18 -27.66 -9.38 -4.51
N ILE A 19 -27.92 -10.63 -4.11
CA ILE A 19 -27.96 -11.80 -5.00
C ILE A 19 -29.20 -11.74 -5.88
N ALA A 20 -30.39 -11.52 -5.30
CA ALA A 20 -31.64 -11.37 -6.03
C ALA A 20 -31.58 -10.22 -7.04
N GLY A 21 -30.88 -9.13 -6.70
CA GLY A 21 -30.65 -8.00 -7.61
C GLY A 21 -29.51 -8.19 -8.61
N GLY A 22 -28.80 -9.33 -8.63
CA GLY A 22 -27.68 -9.59 -9.55
C GLY A 22 -26.45 -8.70 -9.32
N ARG A 23 -26.39 -7.96 -8.20
CA ARG A 23 -25.32 -6.99 -7.91
C ARG A 23 -24.29 -7.49 -6.89
N PHE A 24 -24.42 -8.73 -6.45
CA PHE A 24 -23.55 -9.32 -5.43
C PHE A 24 -22.05 -9.19 -5.79
N GLY A 25 -21.66 -9.43 -7.05
CA GLY A 25 -20.26 -9.31 -7.47
C GLY A 25 -19.70 -7.87 -7.38
N SER A 26 -20.52 -6.86 -7.66
CA SER A 26 -20.15 -5.45 -7.51
C SER A 26 -20.08 -5.04 -6.04
N PHE A 27 -21.03 -5.53 -5.24
CA PHE A 27 -21.06 -5.32 -3.79
C PHE A 27 -19.84 -5.94 -3.11
N ALA A 28 -19.45 -7.17 -3.45
CA ALA A 28 -18.27 -7.82 -2.90
C ALA A 28 -16.98 -7.03 -3.22
N ARG A 29 -16.84 -6.56 -4.47
CA ARG A 29 -15.71 -5.70 -4.87
C ARG A 29 -15.68 -4.40 -4.08
N PHE A 30 -16.83 -3.75 -3.92
CA PHE A 30 -16.95 -2.53 -3.11
C PHE A 30 -16.53 -2.78 -1.66
N LEU A 31 -17.02 -3.87 -1.06
CA LEU A 31 -16.73 -4.20 0.33
C LEU A 31 -15.23 -4.45 0.57
N LEU A 32 -14.60 -5.23 -0.31
CA LEU A 32 -13.16 -5.50 -0.24
C LEU A 32 -12.33 -4.23 -0.43
N LYS A 33 -12.70 -3.38 -1.40
CA LYS A 33 -12.05 -2.08 -1.59
C LYS A 33 -12.15 -1.21 -0.33
N LYS A 34 -13.34 -1.17 0.28
CA LYS A 34 -13.58 -0.40 1.51
C LYS A 34 -12.79 -0.93 2.71
N ASP A 35 -12.68 -2.24 2.88
CA ASP A 35 -11.85 -2.82 3.94
C ASP A 35 -10.36 -2.51 3.75
N ALA A 36 -9.87 -2.59 2.51
CA ALA A 36 -8.49 -2.24 2.20
C ALA A 36 -8.21 -0.74 2.44
N GLU A 37 -9.13 0.14 2.03
CA GLU A 37 -9.04 1.59 2.29
C GLU A 37 -8.95 1.89 3.79
N GLU A 38 -9.83 1.31 4.61
CA GLU A 38 -9.83 1.52 6.07
C GLU A 38 -8.57 1.00 6.74
N LYS A 39 -8.08 -0.18 6.34
CA LYS A 39 -6.82 -0.73 6.88
C LYS A 39 -5.63 0.15 6.52
N ASN A 40 -5.57 0.62 5.28
CA ASN A 40 -4.50 1.51 4.84
C ASN A 40 -4.56 2.85 5.58
N GLU A 41 -5.75 3.41 5.76
CA GLU A 41 -5.95 4.65 6.52
C GLU A 41 -5.53 4.49 7.99
N ALA A 42 -5.91 3.40 8.64
CA ALA A 42 -5.48 3.08 10.00
C ALA A 42 -3.95 2.95 10.08
N MET A 43 -3.33 2.23 9.13
CA MET A 43 -1.87 2.07 9.08
C MET A 43 -1.16 3.41 8.88
N MET A 44 -1.64 4.25 7.96
CA MET A 44 -1.11 5.60 7.72
C MET A 44 -1.26 6.50 8.95
N TRP A 45 -2.38 6.38 9.67
CA TRP A 45 -2.62 7.12 10.91
C TRP A 45 -1.65 6.71 12.02
N GLU A 46 -1.47 5.41 12.26
CA GLU A 46 -0.50 4.90 13.23
C GLU A 46 0.93 5.32 12.87
N PHE A 47 1.29 5.25 11.59
CA PHE A 47 2.60 5.73 11.12
C PHE A 47 2.78 7.23 11.39
N PHE A 48 1.77 8.03 11.07
CA PHE A 48 1.78 9.48 11.33
C PHE A 48 2.01 9.77 12.81
N LEU A 49 1.27 9.10 13.71
CA LEU A 49 1.41 9.29 15.16
C LEU A 49 2.82 8.99 15.68
N HIS A 50 3.50 7.98 15.11
CA HIS A 50 4.78 7.51 15.61
C HIS A 50 6.01 8.11 14.91
N LYS A 51 5.85 8.67 13.69
CA LYS A 51 6.98 9.07 12.84
C LYS A 51 6.92 10.50 12.35
N VAL A 52 5.76 11.17 12.41
CA VAL A 52 5.59 12.52 11.88
C VAL A 52 5.35 13.49 13.03
N TYR A 53 6.25 14.47 13.17
CA TYR A 53 6.17 15.50 14.18
C TYR A 53 6.08 16.87 13.52
N GLY A 54 5.24 17.75 14.06
CA GLY A 54 5.14 19.15 13.61
C GLY A 54 4.35 19.39 12.33
N LYS A 55 3.64 18.38 11.80
CA LYS A 55 2.69 18.52 10.69
C LYS A 55 1.34 17.95 11.07
N SER A 56 0.27 18.42 10.45
CA SER A 56 -1.06 17.83 10.57
C SER A 56 -1.20 16.59 9.67
N PHE A 57 -2.16 15.73 9.98
CA PHE A 57 -2.40 14.53 9.18
C PHE A 57 -2.89 14.83 7.76
N ALA A 58 -3.58 15.96 7.57
CA ALA A 58 -4.01 16.42 6.26
C ALA A 58 -2.80 16.76 5.38
N GLU A 59 -1.84 17.53 5.91
CA GLU A 59 -0.60 17.88 5.21
C GLU A 59 0.24 16.63 4.91
N PHE A 60 0.32 15.68 5.85
CA PHE A 60 0.99 14.39 5.62
C PHE A 60 0.34 13.57 4.49
N LYS A 61 -0.99 13.52 4.45
CA LYS A 61 -1.73 12.84 3.37
C LYS A 61 -1.51 13.53 2.02
N GLU A 62 -1.50 14.86 1.99
CA GLU A 62 -1.22 15.62 0.76
C GLU A 62 0.21 15.39 0.26
N GLU A 63 1.20 15.31 1.17
CA GLU A 63 2.57 14.96 0.81
C GLU A 63 2.69 13.53 0.26
N LEU A 64 1.97 12.56 0.83
CA LEU A 64 1.91 11.19 0.31
C LEU A 64 1.23 11.11 -1.05
N ALA A 65 0.13 11.84 -1.24
CA ALA A 65 -0.62 11.88 -2.50
C ALA A 65 0.12 12.66 -3.60
N GLY A 66 0.87 13.69 -3.23
CA GLY A 66 1.74 14.46 -4.13
C GLY A 66 3.11 13.82 -4.35
N GLY A 67 3.52 12.91 -3.46
CA GLY A 67 4.84 12.27 -3.42
C GLY A 67 5.00 11.05 -4.32
N THR A 68 3.92 10.50 -4.90
CA THR A 68 3.98 9.40 -5.88
C THR A 68 4.71 9.75 -7.19
N GLY A 69 5.30 10.94 -7.30
CA GLY A 69 6.16 11.35 -8.41
C GLY A 69 7.65 11.56 -8.08
N LYS A 70 8.10 11.47 -6.81
CA LYS A 70 9.48 11.85 -6.44
C LYS A 70 10.08 11.09 -5.25
N GLU A 71 9.73 9.82 -5.05
CA GLU A 71 10.66 8.92 -4.36
C GLU A 71 11.59 8.31 -5.40
N ASP A 72 12.82 8.81 -5.36
CA ASP A 72 14.09 8.28 -5.84
C ASP A 72 14.11 6.79 -6.22
N VAL A 73 13.41 6.42 -7.30
CA VAL A 73 13.78 5.23 -8.06
C VAL A 73 15.08 5.61 -8.74
N MET A 74 16.18 5.32 -8.05
CA MET A 74 17.56 5.41 -8.51
C MET A 74 17.59 5.36 -10.04
N SER A 75 18.08 6.45 -10.66
CA SER A 75 18.08 6.59 -12.12
C SER A 75 18.69 5.33 -12.74
N GLU A 76 18.24 4.90 -13.93
CA GLU A 76 18.85 3.74 -14.61
C GLU A 76 20.37 3.89 -14.71
N ALA A 77 20.86 5.12 -14.90
CA ALA A 77 22.27 5.46 -14.92
C ALA A 77 22.99 5.17 -13.59
N GLU A 78 22.32 5.28 -12.45
CA GLU A 78 22.90 4.91 -11.15
C GLU A 78 22.89 3.39 -10.95
N LYS A 79 21.86 2.69 -11.45
CA LYS A 79 21.81 1.21 -11.41
C LYS A 79 22.97 0.62 -12.19
N GLU A 80 23.23 1.12 -13.39
CA GLU A 80 24.37 0.70 -14.21
C GLU A 80 25.71 0.98 -13.53
N LYS A 81 25.88 2.13 -12.87
CA LYS A 81 27.09 2.43 -12.09
C LYS A 81 27.30 1.47 -10.93
N ILE A 82 26.24 1.09 -10.22
CA ILE A 82 26.34 0.13 -9.12
C ILE A 82 26.70 -1.27 -9.65
N VAL A 83 26.12 -1.69 -10.78
CA VAL A 83 26.45 -2.97 -11.43
C VAL A 83 27.93 -2.97 -11.87
N ALA A 84 28.37 -1.94 -12.58
CA ALA A 84 29.75 -1.81 -13.04
C ALA A 84 30.75 -1.79 -11.86
N ARG A 85 30.42 -1.08 -10.78
CA ARG A 85 31.22 -1.05 -9.54
C ARG A 85 31.30 -2.44 -8.91
N SER A 86 30.18 -3.16 -8.85
CA SER A 86 30.13 -4.51 -8.28
C SER A 86 30.95 -5.49 -9.12
N GLN A 87 30.90 -5.38 -10.44
CA GLN A 87 31.66 -6.21 -11.36
C GLN A 87 33.18 -5.95 -11.24
N SER A 88 33.59 -4.69 -11.15
CA SER A 88 35.00 -4.33 -10.94
C SER A 88 35.58 -4.85 -9.62
N ILE A 89 34.75 -4.93 -8.56
CA ILE A 89 35.18 -5.52 -7.27
C ILE A 89 35.44 -7.02 -7.43
N LEU A 90 34.59 -7.73 -8.18
CA LEU A 90 34.76 -9.16 -8.46
C LEU A 90 35.98 -9.44 -9.34
N ASP A 91 36.20 -8.61 -10.36
CA ASP A 91 37.37 -8.73 -11.25
C ASP A 91 38.69 -8.45 -10.51
N GLY A 92 38.65 -7.56 -9.51
CA GLY A 92 39.79 -7.26 -8.63
C GLY A 92 40.01 -8.26 -7.50
N PHE A 93 39.08 -9.21 -7.29
CA PHE A 93 39.21 -10.23 -6.26
C PHE A 93 40.04 -11.40 -6.79
N ALA A 94 41.35 -11.33 -6.62
CA ALA A 94 42.24 -12.48 -6.78
C ALA A 94 42.32 -13.24 -5.44
N PRO A 95 41.59 -14.37 -5.26
CA PRO A 95 41.78 -15.20 -4.09
C PRO A 95 43.22 -15.71 -4.09
N LYS A 96 44.00 -15.35 -3.06
CA LYS A 96 45.33 -15.93 -2.84
C LYS A 96 45.14 -17.42 -2.55
N GLY A 97 45.46 -18.25 -3.53
CA GLY A 97 45.84 -19.65 -3.33
C GLY A 97 47.24 -19.75 -2.76
#